data_AF-A0AAE5M235-F1
#
_entry.id   AF-A0AAE5M235-F1
#
_cell.length_a   1.000
_cell.length_b   1.000
_cell.length_c   1.000
_cell.angle_alpha   90.00
_cell.angle_beta   90.00
_cell.angle_gamma   90.00
#
_symmetry.space_group_name_H-M   'P 1'
#
loop_
_entity.id
_entity.type
_entity.pdbx_description
1 polymer ?
#
loop_
_entity_poly.entity_id
_entity_poly.type
_entity_poly.pdbx_seq_one_letter_code
_entity_poly.pdbx_strand_id
1 'polypeptide(L)'
;MNILTYIYDIIKDDDLVKALVSDRIYFYEVSEKADDTRSLILLRLVYDTTAAYASNKYHAEMFIVQVDVETYKDDDTIRLSKRIRHLLREHGFYQTSSQLTEYFKETKKYVRSRRYEGIPKYKYYKGGHIE
;
A
#
# COMPACT_ATOMS: atom_id res chain seq x y z
N MET A 1 -15.37 -2.11 -3.21
CA MET A 1 -14.18 -1.59 -3.93
C MET A 1 -13.02 -2.51 -3.62
N ASN A 2 -12.15 -2.85 -4.58
CA ASN A 2 -10.91 -3.57 -4.22
C ASN A 2 -9.92 -2.55 -3.64
N ILE A 3 -9.62 -2.65 -2.34
CA ILE A 3 -8.76 -1.68 -1.66
C ILE A 3 -7.33 -1.69 -2.21
N LEU A 4 -6.80 -2.85 -2.60
CA LEU A 4 -5.44 -2.94 -3.14
C LEU A 4 -5.35 -2.27 -4.51
N THR A 5 -6.38 -2.39 -5.34
CA THR A 5 -6.48 -1.63 -6.60
C THR A 5 -6.53 -0.13 -6.35
N TYR A 6 -7.25 0.32 -5.33
CA TYR A 6 -7.29 1.73 -4.96
C TYR A 6 -5.91 2.26 -4.50
N ILE A 7 -5.21 1.49 -3.67
CA ILE A 7 -3.84 1.82 -3.24
C ILE A 7 -2.86 1.83 -4.42
N TYR A 8 -2.98 0.86 -5.34
CA TYR A 8 -2.22 0.81 -6.58
C TYR A 8 -2.43 2.08 -7.40
N ASP A 9 -3.68 2.51 -7.60
CA ASP A 9 -4.01 3.71 -8.37
C ASP A 9 -3.46 4.99 -7.73
N ILE A 10 -3.36 5.05 -6.40
CA ILE A 10 -2.74 6.19 -5.68
C ILE A 10 -1.25 6.30 -6.00
N ILE A 11 -0.52 5.17 -6.06
CA ILE A 11 0.94 5.18 -6.11
C ILE A 11 1.52 5.01 -7.51
N LYS A 12 0.83 4.33 -8.43
CA LYS A 12 1.38 3.97 -9.75
C LYS A 12 1.79 5.18 -10.59
N ASP A 13 1.10 6.31 -10.39
CA ASP A 13 1.27 7.49 -11.23
C ASP A 13 2.33 8.46 -10.73
N ASP A 14 2.88 8.22 -9.54
CA ASP A 14 3.93 9.02 -8.93
C ASP A 14 5.27 8.91 -9.69
N ASP A 15 5.92 10.04 -9.92
CA ASP A 15 7.17 10.11 -10.71
C ASP A 15 8.30 9.27 -10.11
N LEU A 16 8.43 9.24 -8.77
CA LEU A 16 9.47 8.45 -8.11
C LEU A 16 9.17 6.96 -8.20
N VAL A 17 7.89 6.57 -8.06
CA VAL A 17 7.45 5.18 -8.23
C VAL A 17 7.71 4.73 -9.67
N LYS A 18 7.33 5.53 -10.67
CA LYS A 18 7.61 5.24 -12.09
C LYS A 18 9.11 5.10 -12.38
N ALA A 19 9.92 6.02 -11.85
CA ALA A 19 11.36 6.01 -12.08
C ALA A 19 12.07 4.77 -11.49
N LEU A 20 11.67 4.34 -10.29
CA LEU A 20 12.35 3.24 -9.59
C LEU A 20 11.74 1.87 -9.87
N VAL A 21 10.41 1.80 -9.99
CA VAL A 21 9.64 0.55 -10.01
C VAL A 21 8.87 0.36 -11.32
N SER A 22 8.63 1.43 -12.09
CA SER A 22 7.85 1.37 -13.33
C SER A 22 6.45 0.79 -13.05
N ASP A 23 6.16 -0.37 -13.61
CA ASP A 23 4.90 -1.13 -13.56
C ASP A 23 4.97 -2.34 -12.62
N ARG A 24 6.11 -2.55 -11.93
CA ARG A 24 6.37 -3.71 -11.07
C ARG A 24 5.74 -3.56 -9.68
N ILE A 25 4.42 -3.37 -9.66
CA ILE A 25 3.62 -3.32 -8.45
C ILE A 25 2.67 -4.52 -8.46
N TYR A 26 2.83 -5.42 -7.49
CA TYR A 26 2.13 -6.70 -7.44
C TYR A 26 1.21 -6.80 -6.23
N PHE A 27 0.29 -7.78 -6.26
CA PHE A 27 -0.62 -8.10 -5.16
C PHE A 27 -0.26 -9.47 -4.58
N TYR A 28 -0.08 -9.56 -3.26
CA TYR A 28 0.20 -10.79 -2.49
C TYR A 28 1.54 -11.47 -2.78
N GLU A 29 1.80 -11.78 -4.04
CA GLU A 29 2.99 -12.45 -4.55
C GLU A 29 3.48 -11.82 -5.87
N VAL A 30 4.76 -12.03 -6.17
CA VAL A 30 5.33 -11.68 -7.46
C VAL A 30 4.91 -12.78 -8.44
N SER A 31 4.37 -12.41 -9.61
CA SER A 31 3.98 -13.39 -10.63
C SER A 31 5.18 -14.24 -11.04
N GLU A 32 4.99 -15.54 -11.29
CA GLU A 32 6.07 -16.42 -11.77
C GLU A 32 6.72 -15.94 -13.07
N LYS A 33 6.00 -15.14 -13.86
CA LYS A 33 6.50 -14.54 -15.11
C LYS A 33 7.11 -13.15 -14.92
N ALA A 34 7.04 -12.60 -13.72
CA ALA A 34 7.55 -11.27 -13.44
C ALA A 34 9.07 -11.28 -13.28
N ASP A 35 9.69 -10.21 -13.78
CA ASP A 35 11.10 -9.94 -13.54
C ASP A 35 11.30 -9.47 -12.09
N ASP A 36 11.49 -10.44 -11.20
CA ASP A 36 11.81 -10.22 -9.79
C ASP A 36 13.27 -9.76 -9.58
N THR A 37 14.06 -9.62 -10.66
CA THR A 37 15.42 -9.09 -10.64
C THR A 37 15.47 -7.57 -10.70
N ARG A 38 14.33 -6.89 -10.48
CA ARG A 38 14.25 -5.43 -10.41
C ARG A 38 13.58 -4.97 -9.13
N SER A 39 13.73 -3.67 -8.84
CA SER A 39 12.99 -3.03 -7.76
C SER A 39 11.49 -3.19 -8.00
N LEU A 40 10.77 -3.52 -6.93
CA LEU A 40 9.34 -3.83 -6.97
C LEU A 40 8.62 -3.34 -5.71
N ILE A 41 7.29 -3.25 -5.82
CA ILE A 41 6.40 -2.99 -4.69
C ILE A 41 5.41 -4.14 -4.59
N LEU A 42 5.16 -4.63 -3.38
CA LEU A 42 4.17 -5.64 -3.10
C LEU A 42 3.11 -5.09 -2.16
N LEU A 43 1.86 -5.21 -2.57
CA LEU A 43 0.70 -4.75 -1.81
C LEU A 43 -0.07 -5.95 -1.27
N ARG A 44 -0.40 -5.93 0.01
CA ARG A 44 -1.15 -7.00 0.67
C ARG A 44 -2.24 -6.43 1.56
N LEU A 45 -3.43 -7.04 1.53
CA LEU A 45 -4.45 -6.77 2.52
C LEU A 45 -4.13 -7.58 3.77
N VAL A 46 -3.98 -6.91 4.90
CA VAL A 46 -3.76 -7.57 6.19
C VAL A 46 -5.10 -7.91 6.82
N TYR A 47 -6.01 -6.93 6.86
CA TYR A 47 -7.33 -7.07 7.45
C TYR A 47 -8.25 -5.93 7.02
N ASP A 48 -9.55 -6.17 7.05
CA ASP A 48 -10.62 -5.20 6.86
C ASP A 48 -11.67 -5.35 7.96
N THR A 49 -12.16 -4.22 8.48
CA THR A 49 -13.17 -4.19 9.53
C THR A 49 -14.14 -3.05 9.36
N THR A 50 -15.33 -3.20 9.93
CA THR A 50 -16.36 -2.16 9.88
C THR A 50 -16.02 -1.07 10.88
N ALA A 51 -15.91 0.17 10.39
CA ALA A 51 -15.71 1.35 11.21
C ALA A 51 -17.03 2.14 11.34
N ALA A 52 -17.32 2.60 12.55
CA ALA A 52 -18.53 3.32 12.97
C ALA A 52 -19.83 2.47 13.03
N TYR A 53 -20.32 2.30 14.27
CA TYR A 53 -21.66 1.79 14.57
C TYR A 53 -22.58 2.98 14.86
N ALA A 54 -23.52 3.25 13.95
CA ALA A 54 -24.65 4.12 14.24
C ALA A 54 -25.91 3.50 13.64
N SER A 55 -26.89 3.19 14.50
CA SER A 55 -28.22 2.72 14.11
C SER A 55 -28.24 1.49 13.17
N ASN A 56 -27.53 0.42 13.52
CA ASN A 56 -27.53 -0.87 12.80
C ASN A 56 -27.10 -0.83 11.31
N LYS A 57 -26.44 0.25 10.87
CA LYS A 57 -25.94 0.38 9.49
C LYS A 57 -24.43 0.59 9.49
N TYR A 58 -23.74 -0.02 8.51
CA TYR A 58 -22.31 0.15 8.28
C TYR A 58 -22.08 1.52 7.62
N HIS A 59 -21.22 2.36 8.22
CA HIS A 59 -20.95 3.73 7.73
C HIS A 59 -19.51 3.97 7.28
N ALA A 60 -18.62 3.01 7.49
CA ALA A 60 -17.26 3.01 6.95
C ALA A 60 -16.66 1.60 6.97
N GLU A 61 -15.74 1.34 6.06
CA GLU A 61 -14.82 0.20 6.13
C GLU A 61 -13.42 0.74 6.39
N MET A 62 -12.77 0.19 7.41
CA MET A 62 -11.37 0.43 7.76
C MET A 62 -10.53 -0.72 7.25
N PHE A 63 -9.40 -0.39 6.64
CA PHE A 63 -8.49 -1.36 6.06
C PHE A 63 -7.12 -1.21 6.68
N ILE A 64 -6.46 -2.34 6.93
CA ILE A 64 -5.04 -2.40 7.20
C ILE A 64 -4.38 -3.04 5.98
N VAL A 65 -3.57 -2.26 5.28
CA VAL A 65 -2.79 -2.70 4.13
C VAL A 65 -1.30 -2.72 4.46
N GLN A 66 -0.58 -3.69 3.91
CA GLN A 66 0.86 -3.76 3.98
C GLN A 66 1.44 -3.39 2.61
N VAL A 67 2.47 -2.56 2.64
CA VAL A 67 3.27 -2.20 1.47
C VAL A 67 4.71 -2.62 1.73
N ASP A 68 5.22 -3.50 0.88
CA ASP A 68 6.60 -3.95 0.90
C ASP A 68 7.32 -3.30 -0.29
N VAL A 69 8.40 -2.57 0.00
CA VAL A 69 9.24 -1.92 -1.01
C VAL A 69 10.57 -2.65 -1.07
N GLU A 70 10.96 -3.11 -2.25
CA GLU A 70 12.23 -3.79 -2.48
C GLU A 70 13.05 -3.06 -3.54
N THR A 71 14.28 -2.66 -3.21
CA THR A 71 15.20 -2.01 -4.18
C THR A 71 16.66 -2.41 -3.94
N TYR A 72 17.55 -2.10 -4.88
CA TYR A 72 18.99 -2.38 -4.77
C TYR A 72 19.77 -1.42 -3.88
N LYS A 73 19.20 -0.27 -3.52
CA LYS A 73 19.87 0.78 -2.74
C LYS A 73 19.00 1.14 -1.54
N ASP A 74 19.54 1.10 -0.33
CA ASP A 74 18.76 1.47 0.86
C ASP A 74 18.18 2.88 0.75
N ASP A 75 18.94 3.83 0.19
CA ASP A 75 18.47 5.20 -0.06
C ASP A 75 17.21 5.24 -0.93
N ASP A 76 17.14 4.45 -1.99
CA ASP A 76 15.97 4.37 -2.86
C ASP A 76 14.80 3.71 -2.12
N THR A 77 15.06 2.65 -1.35
CA THR A 77 14.05 2.01 -0.50
C THR A 77 13.48 3.00 0.54
N ILE A 78 14.33 3.82 1.17
CA ILE A 78 13.92 4.87 2.13
C ILE A 78 13.06 5.93 1.43
N ARG A 79 13.54 6.48 0.31
CA ARG A 79 12.87 7.55 -0.42
C ARG A 79 11.50 7.11 -0.89
N LEU A 80 11.43 5.93 -1.51
CA LEU A 80 10.20 5.36 -2.03
C LEU A 80 9.20 5.03 -0.91
N SER A 81 9.66 4.41 0.20
CA SER A 81 8.79 4.15 1.37
C SER A 81 8.21 5.44 1.96
N LYS A 82 9.04 6.50 2.07
CA LYS A 82 8.59 7.81 2.58
C LYS A 82 7.59 8.47 1.62
N ARG A 83 7.80 8.34 0.31
CA ARG A 83 6.91 8.90 -0.71
C ARG A 83 5.56 8.21 -0.71
N ILE A 84 5.53 6.87 -0.68
CA ILE A 84 4.29 6.09 -0.58
C ILE A 84 3.54 6.48 0.69
N ARG A 85 4.22 6.58 1.84
CA ARG A 85 3.58 7.05 3.09
C ARG A 85 2.91 8.41 2.95
N HIS A 86 3.53 9.34 2.23
CA HIS A 86 2.96 10.66 2.01
C HIS A 86 1.69 10.58 1.14
N LEU A 87 1.77 9.89 0.00
CA LEU A 87 0.62 9.67 -0.90
C LEU A 87 -0.55 9.01 -0.16
N LEU A 88 -0.28 7.95 0.59
CA LEU A 88 -1.30 7.24 1.37
C LEU A 88 -1.95 8.14 2.44
N ARG A 89 -1.16 8.99 3.10
CA ARG A 89 -1.67 9.94 4.11
C ARG A 89 -2.66 10.95 3.52
N GLU A 90 -2.42 11.44 2.30
CA GLU A 90 -3.34 12.37 1.63
C GLU A 90 -4.72 11.71 1.41
N HIS A 91 -4.73 10.40 1.18
CA HIS A 91 -5.91 9.57 0.93
C HIS A 91 -6.52 8.94 2.20
N GLY A 92 -6.05 9.30 3.40
CA GLY A 92 -6.63 8.86 4.68
C GLY A 92 -6.04 7.57 5.25
N PHE A 93 -4.87 7.14 4.75
CA PHE A 93 -4.13 5.99 5.25
C PHE A 93 -2.91 6.44 6.06
N TYR A 94 -2.84 6.02 7.32
CA TYR A 94 -1.80 6.39 8.25
C TYR A 94 -0.95 5.18 8.59
N GLN A 95 0.37 5.36 8.65
CA GLN A 95 1.27 4.27 8.99
C GLN A 95 1.06 3.86 10.45
N THR A 96 0.79 2.58 10.69
CA THR A 96 0.56 2.05 12.05
C THR A 96 1.74 1.25 12.58
N SER A 97 2.54 0.65 11.71
CA SER A 97 3.74 -0.07 12.15
C SER A 97 4.84 -0.16 11.09
N SER A 98 6.04 -0.47 11.55
CA SER A 98 7.16 -0.92 10.71
C SER A 98 7.33 -2.42 10.95
N GLN A 99 7.04 -3.25 9.95
CA GLN A 99 7.10 -4.71 10.09
C GLN A 99 8.52 -5.25 9.84
N LEU A 100 9.20 -4.68 8.84
CA LEU A 100 10.51 -5.17 8.43
C LEU A 100 11.36 -4.03 7.86
N THR A 101 12.64 -4.03 8.20
CA THR A 101 13.68 -3.21 7.55
C THR A 101 14.93 -4.06 7.49
N GLU A 102 15.21 -4.66 6.34
CA GLU A 102 16.26 -5.67 6.22
C GLU A 102 16.85 -5.69 4.81
N TYR A 103 18.03 -6.28 4.68
CA TYR A 103 18.64 -6.61 3.40
C TYR A 103 18.53 -8.12 3.16
N PHE A 104 17.83 -8.51 2.11
CA PHE A 104 17.69 -9.90 1.70
C PHE A 104 18.89 -10.31 0.86
N LYS A 105 19.68 -11.28 1.34
CA LYS A 105 20.92 -11.71 0.69
C LYS A 105 20.65 -12.49 -0.60
N GLU A 106 19.54 -13.21 -0.62
CA GLU A 106 19.07 -14.07 -1.70
C GLU A 106 18.74 -13.24 -2.94
N THR A 107 17.98 -12.16 -2.75
CA THR A 107 17.56 -11.25 -3.83
C THR A 107 18.50 -10.06 -4.03
N LYS A 108 19.43 -9.85 -3.07
CA LYS A 108 20.34 -8.69 -2.99
C LYS A 108 19.60 -7.35 -2.95
N LYS A 109 18.48 -7.29 -2.23
CA LYS A 109 17.63 -6.09 -2.12
C LYS A 109 17.44 -5.66 -0.69
N TYR A 110 17.34 -4.34 -0.51
CA TYR A 110 16.86 -3.71 0.70
C TYR A 110 15.34 -3.68 0.69
N VAL A 111 14.75 -4.19 1.76
CA VAL A 111 13.31 -4.35 1.94
C VAL A 111 12.83 -3.49 3.09
N ARG A 112 11.76 -2.73 2.85
CA ARG A 112 11.01 -2.03 3.90
C ARG A 112 9.54 -2.39 3.81
N SER A 113 9.04 -3.05 4.85
CA SER A 113 7.63 -3.40 5.00
C SER A 113 6.95 -2.46 5.99
N ARG A 114 5.88 -1.80 5.56
CA ARG A 114 5.10 -0.84 6.36
C ARG A 114 3.61 -1.17 6.28
N ARG A 115 2.92 -1.05 7.42
CA ARG A 115 1.45 -1.18 7.48
C ARG A 115 0.82 0.19 7.56
N TYR A 116 -0.29 0.33 6.85
CA TYR A 116 -1.10 1.53 6.81
C TYR A 116 -2.54 1.17 7.14
N GLU A 117 -3.13 1.91 8.06
CA GLU A 117 -4.53 1.79 8.44
C GLU A 117 -5.27 3.03 7.97
N GLY A 118 -6.45 2.83 7.41
CA GLY A 118 -7.24 3.96 6.94
C GLY A 118 -8.63 3.59 6.50
N ILE A 119 -9.50 4.60 6.55
CA ILE A 119 -10.81 4.56 5.90
C ILE A 119 -10.66 5.36 4.59
N PRO A 120 -10.84 4.74 3.42
CA PRO A 120 -10.75 5.43 2.14
C PRO A 120 -11.68 6.65 2.09
N LYS A 121 -11.10 7.85 1.99
CA LYS A 121 -11.87 9.09 1.89
C LYS A 121 -12.85 9.03 0.71
N TYR A 122 -14.13 9.33 0.97
CA TYR A 122 -15.17 9.52 -0.05
C TYR A 122 -15.43 8.33 -0.99
N LYS A 123 -15.05 7.10 -0.60
CA LYS A 123 -15.27 5.91 -1.45
C LYS A 123 -16.43 5.04 -0.99
N TYR A 124 -16.68 4.94 0.30
CA TYR A 124 -17.70 4.03 0.82
C TYR A 124 -19.05 4.71 1.09
N TYR A 125 -19.09 6.01 1.40
CA TYR A 125 -20.35 6.70 1.72
C TYR A 125 -20.30 8.17 1.30
N LYS A 126 -20.49 8.43 0.00
CA LYS A 126 -20.73 9.80 -0.49
C LYS A 126 -22.20 10.14 -0.25
N GLY A 127 -22.53 10.64 0.94
CA GLY A 127 -23.78 11.37 1.19
C GLY A 127 -25.10 10.65 0.86
N GLY A 128 -25.12 9.33 0.75
CA GLY A 128 -26.33 8.55 0.50
C GLY A 128 -26.87 7.99 1.80
N HIS A 129 -28.04 8.46 2.22
CA HIS A 129 -28.91 7.68 3.09
C HIS A 129 -29.10 6.30 2.44
N ILE A 130 -28.75 5.26 3.16
CA ILE A 130 -29.12 3.88 2.78
C ILE A 130 -30.44 3.64 3.51
N GLU A 131 -31.53 3.45 2.78
CA GLU A 131 -32.85 3.06 3.33
C GLU A 131 -32.80 1.69 4.00
#